data_AF-B0EP83-F1
#
_entry.id   AF-B0EP83-F1
#
_cell.length_a   1.000
_cell.length_b   1.000
_cell.length_c   1.000
_cell.angle_alpha   90.00
_cell.angle_beta   90.00
_cell.angle_gamma   90.00
#
_symmetry.space_group_name_H-M   'P 1'
#
loop_
_entity.id
_entity.type
_entity.pdbx_description
1 polymer ?
#
loop_
_entity_poly.entity_id
_entity_poly.type
_entity_poly.pdbx_seq_one_letter_code
_entity_poly.pdbx_strand_id
1 'polypeptide(L)'
;MNTRNEGKLTLTEMKRESKSFEALQQGILLAILSSYGYSFDLKRPERMAEKTFQYLTINEVYFNNQPLNFGRIIEEFCEQQFQLDKTEDMTPNQLKIVKRRKDLNRTAISFSWLLQYAEQNGVSFGKRKTKQAKKTVQLPKIYTVTMPNPSIVYTKKEIEEIGASVQNHICSLFVKKQKELFIPAYYQFFNEMLGLNILQTNNTESVHSEDLQVIQPTMIINSEPLLYQICVDPSYCNPSYCNPSYVYPCDYPFCY
;
A
#
# COMPACT_ATOMS: atom_id res chain seq x y z
N MET A 1 12.56 -31.86 -32.02
CA MET A 1 12.06 -31.48 -30.67
C MET A 1 13.10 -30.58 -30.02
N ASN A 2 12.88 -29.25 -30.04
CA ASN A 2 13.78 -28.29 -29.42
C ASN A 2 13.40 -28.13 -27.95
N THR A 3 14.25 -28.66 -27.07
CA THR A 3 14.24 -28.38 -25.63
C THR A 3 14.56 -26.90 -25.42
N ARG A 4 13.57 -26.13 -24.93
CA ARG A 4 13.78 -24.75 -24.50
C ARG A 4 14.76 -24.75 -23.32
N ASN A 5 15.90 -24.09 -23.51
CA ASN A 5 16.78 -23.67 -22.43
C ASN A 5 15.97 -22.79 -21.46
N GLU A 6 15.68 -23.31 -20.26
CA GLU A 6 15.24 -22.49 -19.14
C GLU A 6 16.42 -21.62 -18.70
N GLY A 7 16.54 -20.46 -19.33
CA GLY A 7 17.57 -19.47 -19.03
C GLY A 7 17.42 -18.97 -17.60
N LYS A 8 18.41 -19.28 -16.76
CA LYS A 8 18.51 -18.78 -15.39
C LYS A 8 18.51 -17.25 -15.42
N LEU A 9 17.51 -16.63 -14.80
CA LEU A 9 17.37 -15.18 -14.73
C LEU A 9 18.63 -14.55 -14.13
N THR A 10 19.10 -13.47 -14.73
CA THR A 10 20.23 -12.69 -14.21
C THR A 10 19.86 -12.02 -12.89
N LEU A 11 20.86 -11.69 -12.07
CA LEU A 11 20.65 -10.96 -10.81
C LEU A 11 19.93 -9.61 -11.03
N THR A 12 20.10 -8.99 -12.20
CA THR A 12 19.43 -7.76 -12.58
C THR A 12 17.96 -8.00 -12.90
N GLU A 13 17.62 -9.09 -13.60
CA GLU A 13 16.23 -9.47 -13.90
C GLU A 13 15.47 -9.83 -12.63
N MET A 14 16.06 -10.64 -11.75
CA MET A 14 15.44 -10.98 -10.46
C MET A 14 15.14 -9.73 -9.60
N LYS A 15 16.03 -8.72 -9.61
CA LYS A 15 15.80 -7.44 -8.91
C LYS A 15 14.69 -6.61 -9.56
N ARG A 16 14.58 -6.65 -10.89
CA ARG A 16 13.50 -5.95 -11.63
C ARG A 16 12.16 -6.60 -11.33
N GLU A 17 12.07 -7.92 -11.44
CA GLU A 17 10.86 -8.69 -11.10
C GLU A 17 10.43 -8.44 -9.65
N SER A 18 11.38 -8.42 -8.71
CA SER A 18 11.08 -8.15 -7.30
C SER A 18 10.43 -6.78 -7.06
N LYS A 19 10.86 -5.74 -7.79
CA LYS A 19 10.30 -4.38 -7.70
C LYS A 19 8.96 -4.27 -8.42
N SER A 20 8.84 -4.89 -9.59
CA SER A 20 7.56 -4.99 -10.29
C SER A 20 6.53 -5.64 -9.36
N PHE A 21 6.90 -6.72 -8.68
CA PHE A 21 6.02 -7.42 -7.75
C PHE A 21 5.49 -6.53 -6.62
N GLU A 22 6.29 -5.59 -6.10
CA GLU A 22 5.82 -4.61 -5.08
C GLU A 22 4.74 -3.69 -5.64
N ALA A 23 4.92 -3.23 -6.87
CA ALA A 23 3.94 -2.40 -7.57
C ALA A 23 2.65 -3.17 -7.89
N LEU A 24 2.75 -4.46 -8.22
CA LEU A 24 1.59 -5.33 -8.44
C LEU A 24 0.81 -5.54 -7.14
N GLN A 25 1.52 -5.83 -6.03
CA GLN A 25 0.92 -5.95 -4.70
C GLN A 25 0.23 -4.66 -4.26
N GLN A 26 0.80 -3.50 -4.57
CA GLN A 26 0.14 -2.22 -4.33
C GLN A 26 -1.15 -2.10 -5.16
N GLY A 27 -1.12 -2.51 -6.43
CA GLY A 27 -2.27 -2.46 -7.32
C GLY A 27 -3.49 -3.19 -6.74
N ILE A 28 -3.32 -4.42 -6.26
CA ILE A 28 -4.44 -5.14 -5.64
C ILE A 28 -4.92 -4.49 -4.33
N LEU A 29 -4.03 -3.92 -3.51
CA LEU A 29 -4.44 -3.22 -2.29
C LEU A 29 -5.29 -1.98 -2.61
N LEU A 30 -4.91 -1.21 -3.64
CA LEU A 30 -5.72 -0.07 -4.09
C LEU A 30 -7.12 -0.51 -4.54
N ALA A 31 -7.21 -1.62 -5.28
CA ALA A 31 -8.49 -2.16 -5.71
C ALA A 31 -9.37 -2.58 -4.52
N ILE A 32 -8.80 -3.36 -3.59
CA ILE A 32 -9.51 -3.85 -2.41
C ILE A 32 -10.01 -2.67 -1.57
N LEU A 33 -9.12 -1.73 -1.22
CA LEU A 33 -9.49 -0.58 -0.41
C LEU A 33 -10.56 0.29 -1.10
N SER A 34 -10.49 0.47 -2.42
CA SER A 34 -11.54 1.18 -3.15
C SER A 34 -12.91 0.51 -2.99
N SER A 35 -12.97 -0.82 -2.98
CA SER A 35 -14.23 -1.56 -2.73
C SER A 35 -14.78 -1.37 -1.31
N TYR A 36 -13.96 -0.88 -0.37
CA TYR A 36 -14.36 -0.53 1.00
C TYR A 36 -14.65 0.97 1.19
N GLY A 37 -14.73 1.76 0.12
CA GLY A 37 -15.05 3.19 0.23
C GLY A 37 -13.84 4.12 0.36
N TYR A 38 -12.63 3.61 0.12
CA TYR A 38 -11.43 4.45 0.08
C TYR A 38 -11.22 5.08 -1.28
N SER A 39 -10.74 6.33 -1.31
CA SER A 39 -10.28 7.00 -2.52
C SER A 39 -8.83 7.46 -2.38
N PHE A 40 -8.18 7.72 -3.51
CA PHE A 40 -6.74 7.97 -3.56
C PHE A 40 -6.42 9.19 -4.40
N ASP A 41 -5.54 10.04 -3.90
CA ASP A 41 -4.80 10.99 -4.73
C ASP A 41 -3.41 10.44 -5.03
N LEU A 42 -3.12 10.22 -6.31
CA LEU A 42 -1.91 9.58 -6.80
C LEU A 42 -1.02 10.58 -7.53
N LYS A 43 0.25 10.63 -7.16
CA LYS A 43 1.26 11.39 -7.88
C LYS A 43 1.71 10.64 -9.13
N ARG A 44 1.74 11.37 -10.24
CA ARG A 44 2.24 10.87 -11.51
C ARG A 44 3.72 10.47 -11.41
N PRO A 45 4.09 9.25 -11.87
CA PRO A 45 5.49 8.87 -11.99
C PRO A 45 6.27 9.83 -12.88
N GLU A 46 7.49 10.19 -12.48
CA GLU A 46 8.35 11.09 -13.27
C GLU A 46 8.68 10.47 -14.64
N ARG A 47 8.85 9.15 -14.68
CA ARG A 47 9.10 8.38 -15.89
C ARG A 47 8.13 7.22 -15.94
N MET A 48 7.37 7.10 -17.04
CA MET A 48 6.59 5.88 -17.31
C MET A 48 7.54 4.85 -17.92
N ALA A 49 7.72 3.71 -17.24
CA ALA A 49 8.58 2.64 -17.76
C ALA A 49 7.74 1.63 -18.53
N GLU A 50 8.13 1.32 -19.76
CA GLU A 50 7.38 0.39 -20.63
C GLU A 50 7.46 -1.07 -20.16
N LYS A 51 8.55 -1.45 -19.47
CA LYS A 51 8.88 -2.85 -19.17
C LYS A 51 8.76 -3.23 -17.69
N THR A 52 8.58 -2.26 -16.81
CA THR A 52 8.58 -2.52 -15.36
C THR A 52 7.49 -1.72 -14.69
N PHE A 53 6.69 -2.40 -13.87
CA PHE A 53 5.73 -1.75 -13.00
C PHE A 53 6.46 -0.94 -11.94
N GLN A 54 5.98 0.27 -11.70
CA GLN A 54 6.55 1.18 -10.71
C GLN A 54 5.58 1.36 -9.56
N TYR A 55 6.12 1.40 -8.35
CA TYR A 55 5.33 1.73 -7.18
C TYR A 55 4.81 3.17 -7.33
N LEU A 56 3.49 3.34 -7.22
CA LEU A 56 2.83 4.63 -7.35
C LEU A 56 2.94 5.39 -6.03
N THR A 57 3.28 6.68 -6.11
CA THR A 57 3.30 7.52 -4.89
C THR A 57 1.87 7.98 -4.62
N ILE A 58 1.37 7.68 -3.42
CA ILE A 58 0.06 8.13 -2.95
C ILE A 58 0.29 9.41 -2.15
N ASN A 59 -0.30 10.51 -2.60
CA ASN A 59 -0.27 11.80 -1.91
C ASN A 59 -1.23 11.81 -0.72
N GLU A 60 -2.44 11.29 -0.91
CA GLU A 60 -3.48 11.26 0.12
C GLU A 60 -4.38 10.05 -0.05
N VAL A 61 -4.89 9.54 1.07
CA VAL A 61 -5.93 8.51 1.15
C VAL A 61 -7.13 9.13 1.84
N TYR A 62 -8.31 8.90 1.30
CA TYR A 62 -9.56 9.35 1.91
C TYR A 62 -10.42 8.14 2.24
N PHE A 63 -11.19 8.26 3.31
CA PHE A 63 -12.25 7.31 3.66
C PHE A 63 -13.54 8.09 3.80
N ASN A 64 -14.59 7.72 3.05
CA ASN A 64 -15.86 8.47 3.03
C ASN A 64 -15.66 9.97 2.76
N ASN A 65 -14.79 10.31 1.79
CA ASN A 65 -14.38 11.67 1.42
C ASN A 65 -13.65 12.48 2.52
N GLN A 66 -13.28 11.86 3.65
CA GLN A 66 -12.47 12.49 4.68
C GLN A 66 -10.99 12.14 4.51
N PRO A 67 -10.07 13.12 4.48
CA PRO A 67 -8.65 12.87 4.34
C PRO A 67 -8.09 12.20 5.59
N LEU A 68 -7.23 11.18 5.40
CA LEU A 68 -6.57 10.46 6.49
C LEU A 68 -5.22 11.06 6.87
N ASN A 69 -4.80 12.18 6.25
CA ASN A 69 -3.47 12.77 6.38
C ASN A 69 -2.34 11.79 6.01
N PHE A 70 -2.60 10.89 5.08
CA PHE A 70 -1.75 9.76 4.73
C PHE A 70 -0.36 10.21 4.29
N GLY A 71 -0.26 10.97 3.20
CA GLY A 71 1.04 11.35 2.66
C GLY A 71 1.80 12.32 3.57
N ARG A 72 1.07 13.19 4.29
CA ARG A 72 1.67 14.14 5.24
C ARG A 72 2.40 13.41 6.36
N ILE A 73 1.74 12.48 7.06
CA ILE A 73 2.35 11.78 8.19
C ILE A 73 3.55 10.93 7.74
N ILE A 74 3.43 10.26 6.60
CA ILE A 74 4.52 9.44 6.06
C ILE A 74 5.73 10.31 5.68
N GLU A 75 5.50 11.45 5.02
CA GLU A 75 6.57 12.36 4.63
C GLU A 75 7.24 13.00 5.86
N GLU A 76 6.46 13.41 6.87
CA GLU A 76 6.98 13.92 8.15
C GLU A 76 7.90 12.89 8.83
N PHE A 77 7.46 11.63 8.93
CA PHE A 77 8.27 10.55 9.48
C PHE A 77 9.56 10.32 8.68
N CYS A 78 9.45 10.22 7.35
CA CYS A 78 10.58 9.95 6.47
C CYS A 78 11.58 11.10 6.47
N GLU A 79 11.11 12.35 6.57
CA GLU A 79 11.95 13.53 6.64
C GLU A 79 12.68 13.63 7.98
N GLN A 80 12.00 13.37 9.10
CA GLN A 80 12.66 13.30 10.42
C GLN A 80 13.80 12.26 10.40
N GLN A 81 13.54 11.06 9.87
CA GLN A 81 14.57 10.04 9.75
C GLN A 81 15.72 10.44 8.82
N PHE A 82 15.40 11.13 7.72
CA PHE A 82 16.39 11.64 6.79
C PHE A 82 17.32 12.67 7.46
N GLN A 83 16.78 13.58 8.28
CA GLN A 83 17.58 14.57 9.00
C GLN A 83 18.47 13.93 10.07
N LEU A 84 17.99 12.90 10.78
CA LEU A 84 18.80 12.15 11.73
C LEU A 84 19.96 11.38 11.07
N ASP A 85 19.72 10.84 9.87
CA ASP A 85 20.73 10.11 9.13
C ASP A 85 21.71 11.05 8.41
N LYS A 86 21.35 12.31 8.17
CA LYS A 86 22.15 13.30 7.43
C LYS A 86 23.15 13.99 8.38
N THR A 87 24.41 13.99 7.99
CA THR A 87 25.48 14.75 8.68
C THR A 87 26.04 15.83 7.74
N GLU A 88 26.61 16.90 8.28
CA GLU A 88 27.13 18.03 7.49
C GLU A 88 28.29 17.60 6.57
N ASP A 89 29.13 16.67 7.03
CA ASP A 89 30.33 16.20 6.31
C ASP A 89 30.06 15.07 5.31
N MET A 90 28.82 14.87 4.87
CA MET A 90 28.51 13.80 3.92
C MET A 90 29.03 14.07 2.52
N THR A 91 29.76 13.10 1.98
CA THR A 91 30.07 13.06 0.55
C THR A 91 28.80 12.96 -0.30
N PRO A 92 28.81 13.41 -1.57
CA PRO A 92 27.66 13.27 -2.46
C PRO A 92 27.14 11.83 -2.62
N ASN A 93 28.03 10.84 -2.51
CA ASN A 93 27.66 9.42 -2.59
C ASN A 93 26.93 8.94 -1.32
N GLN A 94 27.38 9.36 -0.14
CA GLN A 94 26.67 9.08 1.12
C GLN A 94 25.29 9.72 1.12
N LEU A 95 25.18 10.97 0.66
CA LEU A 95 23.89 11.66 0.56
C LEU A 95 22.91 10.94 -0.38
N LYS A 96 23.39 10.39 -1.51
CA LYS A 96 22.56 9.55 -2.41
C LYS A 96 22.04 8.29 -1.70
N ILE A 97 22.86 7.65 -0.86
CA ILE A 97 22.46 6.47 -0.09
C ILE A 97 21.37 6.83 0.93
N VAL A 98 21.54 7.94 1.65
CA VAL A 98 20.56 8.41 2.65
C VAL A 98 19.23 8.78 1.97
N LYS A 99 19.26 9.51 0.86
CA LYS A 99 18.05 9.81 0.06
C LYS A 99 17.34 8.54 -0.41
N ARG A 100 18.09 7.55 -0.90
CA ARG A 100 17.54 6.27 -1.31
C ARG A 100 16.88 5.52 -0.14
N ARG A 101 17.42 5.59 1.07
CA ARG A 101 16.79 4.98 2.25
C ARG A 101 15.47 5.66 2.59
N LYS A 102 15.43 7.01 2.53
CA LYS A 102 14.18 7.78 2.69
C LYS A 102 13.11 7.27 1.72
N ASP A 103 13.44 7.11 0.44
CA ASP A 103 12.50 6.63 -0.57
C ASP A 103 12.01 5.19 -0.29
N LEU A 104 12.91 4.29 0.09
CA LEU A 104 12.56 2.91 0.45
C LEU A 104 11.64 2.85 1.68
N ASN A 105 11.91 3.68 2.69
CA ASN A 105 11.09 3.77 3.89
C ASN A 105 9.70 4.32 3.57
N ARG A 106 9.62 5.36 2.74
CA ARG A 106 8.33 5.91 2.29
C ARG A 106 7.47 4.82 1.64
N THR A 107 8.04 4.03 0.73
CA THR A 107 7.34 2.91 0.09
C THR A 107 6.91 1.85 1.11
N ALA A 108 7.82 1.43 2.00
CA ALA A 108 7.53 0.39 2.99
C ALA A 108 6.43 0.78 3.98
N ILE A 109 6.47 2.02 4.46
CA ILE A 109 5.47 2.56 5.40
C ILE A 109 4.13 2.73 4.69
N SER A 110 4.13 3.34 3.50
CA SER A 110 2.91 3.51 2.70
C SER A 110 2.20 2.17 2.48
N PHE A 111 2.93 1.16 2.05
CA PHE A 111 2.37 -0.17 1.84
C PHE A 111 1.83 -0.80 3.12
N SER A 112 2.57 -0.66 4.23
CA SER A 112 2.15 -1.20 5.53
C SER A 112 0.86 -0.56 6.03
N TRP A 113 0.67 0.74 5.79
CA TRP A 113 -0.57 1.44 6.14
C TRP A 113 -1.75 1.01 5.27
N LEU A 114 -1.57 0.86 3.95
CA LEU A 114 -2.62 0.32 3.09
C LEU A 114 -3.05 -1.09 3.53
N LEU A 115 -2.07 -1.92 3.91
CA LEU A 115 -2.32 -3.26 4.43
C LEU A 115 -3.14 -3.21 5.73
N GLN A 116 -2.76 -2.35 6.67
CA GLN A 116 -3.49 -2.15 7.92
C GLN A 116 -4.91 -1.65 7.70
N TYR A 117 -5.12 -0.70 6.78
CA TYR A 117 -6.47 -0.25 6.43
C TYR A 117 -7.31 -1.40 5.90
N ALA A 118 -6.75 -2.25 5.03
CA ALA A 118 -7.49 -3.41 4.53
C ALA A 118 -7.79 -4.43 5.66
N GLU A 119 -6.84 -4.65 6.57
CA GLU A 119 -7.03 -5.52 7.75
C GLU A 119 -8.11 -5.01 8.70
N GLN A 120 -8.19 -3.70 8.91
CA GLN A 120 -9.26 -3.05 9.68
C GLN A 120 -10.65 -3.26 9.05
N ASN A 121 -10.71 -3.46 7.74
CA ASN A 121 -11.94 -3.82 7.01
C ASN A 121 -12.19 -5.33 6.95
N GLY A 122 -11.46 -6.13 7.75
CA GLY A 122 -11.65 -7.57 7.86
C GLY A 122 -10.94 -8.41 6.79
N VAL A 123 -10.13 -7.79 5.93
CA VAL A 123 -9.32 -8.53 4.94
C VAL A 123 -8.14 -9.21 5.63
N SER A 124 -7.93 -10.49 5.35
CA SER A 124 -6.80 -11.25 5.89
C SER A 124 -5.72 -11.46 4.84
N PHE A 125 -4.45 -11.41 5.23
CA PHE A 125 -3.31 -11.52 4.32
C PHE A 125 -2.34 -12.63 4.73
N GLY A 126 -1.98 -13.50 3.79
CA GLY A 126 -0.80 -14.34 3.91
C GLY A 126 0.46 -13.51 3.64
N LYS A 127 1.27 -13.28 4.68
CA LYS A 127 2.48 -12.43 4.61
C LYS A 127 3.76 -13.27 4.73
N ARG A 128 4.78 -12.94 3.94
CA ARG A 128 6.15 -13.43 4.10
C ARG A 128 7.08 -12.28 4.49
N LYS A 129 7.93 -12.53 5.49
CA LYS A 129 9.01 -11.61 5.88
C LYS A 129 10.09 -11.56 4.79
N THR A 130 10.50 -10.36 4.42
CA THR A 130 11.66 -10.11 3.55
C THR A 130 12.94 -10.04 4.37
N LYS A 131 14.12 -10.09 3.76
CA LYS A 131 15.35 -9.85 4.51
C LYS A 131 15.37 -8.39 4.98
N GLN A 132 15.47 -8.18 6.29
CA GLN A 132 15.59 -6.83 6.84
C GLN A 132 16.95 -6.24 6.44
N ALA A 133 16.93 -5.04 5.90
CA ALA A 133 18.13 -4.26 5.64
C ALA A 133 18.32 -3.21 6.73
N LYS A 134 19.58 -2.92 7.06
CA LYS A 134 19.93 -1.96 8.10
C LYS A 134 19.42 -0.57 7.73
N LYS A 135 18.77 0.11 8.68
CA LYS A 135 18.22 1.46 8.51
C LYS A 135 17.09 1.61 7.48
N THR A 136 16.41 0.52 7.17
CA THR A 136 15.20 0.56 6.35
C THR A 136 14.08 -0.23 6.97
N VAL A 137 12.86 0.30 6.88
CA VAL A 137 11.64 -0.40 7.27
C VAL A 137 11.43 -1.61 6.35
N GLN A 138 11.05 -2.73 6.94
CA GLN A 138 10.81 -3.97 6.19
C GLN A 138 9.49 -3.87 5.44
N LEU A 139 9.52 -4.04 4.12
CA LEU A 139 8.30 -4.16 3.30
C LEU A 139 7.78 -5.60 3.37
N PRO A 140 6.55 -5.85 3.88
CA PRO A 140 5.95 -7.18 3.88
C PRO A 140 5.57 -7.62 2.47
N LYS A 141 5.70 -8.91 2.17
CA LYS A 141 5.24 -9.48 0.89
C LYS A 141 3.97 -10.28 1.11
N ILE A 142 2.90 -9.92 0.42
CA ILE A 142 1.65 -10.68 0.39
C ILE A 142 1.74 -11.82 -0.64
N TYR A 143 1.26 -13.00 -0.28
CA TYR A 143 1.17 -14.16 -1.20
C TYR A 143 -0.24 -14.75 -1.27
N THR A 144 -1.11 -14.42 -0.33
CA THR A 144 -2.56 -14.68 -0.39
C THR A 144 -3.32 -13.49 0.19
N VAL A 145 -4.54 -13.28 -0.30
CA VAL A 145 -5.49 -12.31 0.25
C VAL A 145 -6.85 -13.00 0.41
N THR A 146 -7.48 -12.84 1.56
CA THR A 146 -8.82 -13.39 1.84
C THR A 146 -9.76 -12.24 2.20
N MET A 147 -10.78 -12.01 1.38
CA MET A 147 -11.85 -11.06 1.67
C MET A 147 -12.94 -11.74 2.51
N PRO A 148 -13.54 -11.06 3.49
CA PRO A 148 -14.53 -11.67 4.38
C PRO A 148 -15.90 -11.87 3.73
N ASN A 149 -16.36 -10.97 2.85
CA ASN A 149 -17.72 -10.98 2.29
C ASN A 149 -17.79 -10.43 0.85
N PRO A 150 -18.07 -11.26 -0.17
CA PRO A 150 -18.05 -12.72 -0.15
C PRO A 150 -16.66 -13.26 0.21
N SER A 151 -16.60 -14.49 0.73
CA SER A 151 -15.33 -15.15 1.04
C SER A 151 -14.58 -15.49 -0.25
N ILE A 152 -13.79 -14.55 -0.75
CA ILE A 152 -12.95 -14.69 -1.94
C ILE A 152 -11.51 -14.79 -1.48
N VAL A 153 -10.79 -15.78 -2.02
CA VAL A 153 -9.36 -15.97 -1.76
C VAL A 153 -8.60 -15.73 -3.06
N TYR A 154 -7.71 -14.73 -3.04
CA TYR A 154 -6.79 -14.46 -4.14
C TYR A 154 -5.43 -15.12 -3.85
N THR A 155 -5.01 -15.95 -4.79
CA THR A 155 -3.69 -16.58 -4.82
C THR A 155 -2.62 -15.60 -5.30
N LYS A 156 -1.34 -15.97 -5.15
CA LYS A 156 -0.20 -15.19 -5.67
C LYS A 156 -0.35 -14.82 -7.14
N LYS A 157 -0.83 -15.75 -7.98
CA LYS A 157 -0.98 -15.53 -9.42
C LYS A 157 -2.06 -14.48 -9.70
N GLU A 158 -3.21 -14.58 -9.02
CA GLU A 158 -4.30 -13.60 -9.16
C GLU A 158 -3.91 -12.22 -8.63
N ILE A 159 -3.14 -12.16 -7.54
CA ILE A 159 -2.54 -10.91 -7.03
C ILE A 159 -1.68 -10.23 -8.12
N GLU A 160 -0.87 -11.00 -8.85
CA GLU A 160 -0.04 -10.48 -9.93
C GLU A 160 -0.86 -10.00 -11.12
N GLU A 161 -1.87 -10.79 -11.55
CA GLU A 161 -2.72 -10.48 -12.70
C GLU A 161 -3.61 -9.25 -12.45
N ILE A 162 -4.29 -9.20 -11.31
CA ILE A 162 -5.12 -8.07 -10.88
C ILE A 162 -4.24 -6.83 -10.68
N GLY A 163 -3.13 -6.99 -9.96
CA GLY A 163 -2.18 -5.92 -9.71
C GLY A 163 -1.63 -5.29 -11.00
N ALA A 164 -1.35 -6.11 -12.01
CA ALA A 164 -0.84 -5.65 -13.29
C ALA A 164 -1.90 -4.88 -14.07
N SER A 165 -3.13 -5.40 -14.09
CA SER A 165 -4.27 -4.77 -14.74
C SER A 165 -4.60 -3.42 -14.12
N VAL A 166 -4.63 -3.35 -12.79
CA VAL A 166 -4.83 -2.10 -12.04
C VAL A 166 -3.71 -1.09 -12.31
N GLN A 167 -2.44 -1.50 -12.23
CA GLN A 167 -1.30 -0.62 -12.50
C GLN A 167 -1.32 -0.05 -13.92
N ASN A 168 -1.55 -0.90 -14.92
CA ASN A 168 -1.64 -0.47 -16.31
C ASN A 168 -2.78 0.52 -16.51
N HIS A 169 -3.94 0.23 -15.93
CA HIS A 169 -5.10 1.10 -16.01
C HIS A 169 -4.81 2.47 -15.39
N ILE A 170 -4.35 2.52 -14.15
CA ILE A 170 -4.00 3.79 -13.47
C ILE A 170 -2.98 4.56 -14.30
N CYS A 171 -1.94 3.89 -14.82
CA CYS A 171 -0.93 4.53 -15.64
C CYS A 171 -1.51 5.15 -16.93
N SER A 172 -2.51 4.52 -17.52
CA SER A 172 -3.20 5.01 -18.72
C SER A 172 -4.08 6.24 -18.47
N LEU A 173 -4.55 6.44 -17.23
CA LEU A 173 -5.39 7.57 -16.84
C LEU A 173 -4.59 8.87 -16.67
N PHE A 174 -3.28 8.81 -16.49
CA PHE A 174 -2.46 10.02 -16.31
C PHE A 174 -2.38 10.86 -17.59
N VAL A 175 -2.94 12.07 -17.54
CA VAL A 175 -2.82 13.06 -18.61
C VAL A 175 -1.45 13.73 -18.57
N LYS A 176 -0.81 13.95 -19.73
CA LYS A 176 0.55 14.53 -19.84
C LYS A 176 0.75 15.87 -19.11
N LYS A 177 -0.30 16.65 -18.88
CA LYS A 177 -0.22 17.96 -18.20
C LYS A 177 -0.54 17.90 -16.70
N GLN A 178 -1.23 16.86 -16.25
CA GLN A 178 -1.58 16.69 -14.84
C GLN A 178 -0.44 15.97 -14.11
N LYS A 179 -0.18 16.43 -12.89
CA LYS A 179 0.83 15.83 -11.99
C LYS A 179 0.22 14.82 -11.02
N GLU A 180 -1.10 14.80 -10.94
CA GLU A 180 -1.87 14.08 -9.94
C GLU A 180 -3.08 13.44 -10.61
N LEU A 181 -3.58 12.37 -10.00
CA LEU A 181 -4.73 11.60 -10.47
C LEU A 181 -5.53 11.16 -9.25
N PHE A 182 -6.79 11.56 -9.22
CA PHE A 182 -7.74 11.11 -8.22
C PHE A 182 -8.45 9.83 -8.68
N ILE A 183 -8.42 8.80 -7.85
CA ILE A 183 -9.19 7.56 -8.03
C ILE A 183 -10.30 7.55 -6.97
N PRO A 184 -11.59 7.56 -7.37
CA PRO A 184 -12.70 7.62 -6.43
C PRO A 184 -12.90 6.31 -5.65
N ALA A 185 -13.69 6.39 -4.59
CA ALA A 185 -14.21 5.23 -3.89
C ALA A 185 -15.12 4.40 -4.81
N TYR A 186 -15.18 3.09 -4.57
CA TYR A 186 -15.97 2.14 -5.35
C TYR A 186 -15.71 2.23 -6.86
N TYR A 187 -14.44 2.46 -7.24
CA TYR A 187 -14.09 2.67 -8.63
C TYR A 187 -14.42 1.43 -9.47
N GLN A 188 -15.29 1.59 -10.47
CA GLN A 188 -15.91 0.48 -11.20
C GLN A 188 -14.89 -0.52 -11.75
N PHE A 189 -13.83 -0.03 -12.42
CA PHE A 189 -12.79 -0.89 -12.97
C PHE A 189 -12.12 -1.76 -11.90
N PHE A 190 -11.91 -1.25 -10.68
CA PHE A 190 -11.32 -2.04 -9.60
C PHE A 190 -12.26 -3.14 -9.12
N ASN A 191 -13.55 -2.84 -9.00
CA ASN A 191 -14.55 -3.83 -8.61
C ASN A 191 -14.68 -4.95 -9.65
N GLU A 192 -14.65 -4.59 -10.94
CA GLU A 192 -14.61 -5.56 -12.04
C GLU A 192 -13.38 -6.47 -11.96
N MET A 193 -12.20 -5.91 -11.71
CA MET A 193 -10.97 -6.70 -11.56
C MET A 193 -11.00 -7.64 -10.34
N LEU A 194 -11.71 -7.26 -9.28
CA LEU A 194 -11.91 -8.10 -8.11
C LEU A 194 -13.00 -9.16 -8.30
N GLY A 195 -13.76 -9.12 -9.40
CA GLY A 195 -14.92 -9.98 -9.62
C GLY A 195 -16.11 -9.63 -8.72
N LEU A 196 -16.15 -8.40 -8.20
CA LEU A 196 -17.27 -7.88 -7.42
C LEU A 196 -18.33 -7.38 -8.39
N ASN A 197 -19.36 -8.19 -8.62
CA ASN A 197 -20.55 -7.76 -9.34
C ASN A 197 -21.29 -6.71 -8.49
N ILE A 198 -20.97 -5.44 -8.70
CA ILE A 198 -21.82 -4.37 -8.18
C ILE A 198 -23.07 -4.38 -9.04
N LEU A 199 -24.17 -4.88 -8.48
CA LEU A 199 -25.50 -4.59 -9.01
C LEU A 199 -25.62 -3.07 -9.09
N GLN A 200 -25.55 -2.53 -10.30
CA GLN A 200 -25.90 -1.14 -10.55
C GLN A 200 -27.35 -0.97 -10.10
N THR A 201 -27.56 -0.34 -8.94
CA THR A 201 -28.86 0.22 -8.58
C THR A 201 -29.09 1.42 -9.50
N ASN A 202 -29.54 1.12 -10.72
CA ASN A 202 -30.10 2.12 -11.60
C ASN A 202 -31.40 2.61 -10.94
N ASN A 203 -31.30 3.75 -10.25
CA ASN A 203 -32.46 4.54 -9.85
C ASN A 203 -33.15 5.07 -11.12
N THR A 204 -34.19 4.38 -11.55
CA THR A 204 -35.31 5.01 -12.26
C THR A 204 -36.56 4.24 -11.87
N GLU A 205 -37.18 4.65 -10.76
CA GLU A 205 -38.63 4.85 -10.67
C GLU A 205 -38.99 5.33 -9.26
N SER A 206 -39.69 6.46 -9.23
CA SER A 206 -40.49 6.89 -8.11
C SER A 206 -41.49 5.81 -7.72
N VAL A 207 -41.57 5.45 -6.43
CA VAL A 207 -42.79 5.35 -5.61
C VAL A 207 -42.53 4.46 -4.38
N HIS A 208 -42.91 5.01 -3.23
CA HIS A 208 -43.17 4.43 -1.91
C HIS A 208 -42.15 3.54 -1.17
N SER A 209 -41.71 4.12 -0.05
CA SER A 209 -41.42 3.55 1.28
C SER A 209 -41.71 2.06 1.48
N GLU A 210 -40.68 1.31 1.88
CA GLU A 210 -40.67 0.53 3.13
C GLU A 210 -39.22 0.12 3.47
N ASP A 211 -38.97 0.00 4.78
CA ASP A 211 -37.67 -0.06 5.44
C ASP A 211 -36.74 -1.18 4.94
N LEU A 212 -35.53 -0.80 4.52
CA LEU A 212 -34.38 -1.70 4.39
C LEU A 212 -33.15 -1.02 4.99
N GLN A 213 -32.78 -1.47 6.19
CA GLN A 213 -31.59 -1.03 6.89
C GLN A 213 -30.34 -1.48 6.14
N VAL A 214 -29.65 -0.53 5.51
CA VAL A 214 -28.29 -0.70 5.01
C VAL A 214 -27.38 -0.84 6.22
N ILE A 215 -26.90 -2.06 6.48
CA ILE A 215 -25.84 -2.31 7.45
C ILE A 215 -24.56 -1.76 6.83
N GLN A 216 -24.28 -0.47 7.05
CA GLN A 216 -22.93 0.04 6.87
C GLN A 216 -22.04 -0.58 7.95
N PRO A 217 -20.88 -1.16 7.60
CA PRO A 217 -19.92 -1.58 8.60
C PRO A 217 -19.42 -0.33 9.34
N THR A 218 -19.87 -0.15 10.57
CA THR A 218 -19.40 0.90 11.47
C THR A 218 -17.93 0.65 11.79
N MET A 219 -17.05 1.44 11.20
CA MET A 219 -15.64 1.46 11.59
C MET A 219 -15.48 2.27 12.88
N ILE A 220 -14.81 1.67 13.87
CA ILE A 220 -14.23 2.41 15.00
C ILE A 220 -12.93 3.03 14.47
N ILE A 221 -13.00 4.28 14.02
CA ILE A 221 -11.81 5.06 13.67
C ILE A 221 -11.15 5.47 14.98
N ASN A 222 -10.22 4.65 15.47
CA ASN A 222 -9.27 5.11 16.49
C ASN A 222 -8.32 6.09 15.80
N SER A 223 -8.54 7.38 16.03
CA SER A 223 -7.76 8.49 15.47
C SER A 223 -6.35 8.65 16.05
N GLU A 224 -5.78 7.60 16.66
CA GLU A 224 -4.40 7.64 17.14
C GLU A 224 -3.43 7.50 15.96
N PRO A 225 -2.31 8.25 15.95
CA PRO A 225 -1.27 8.05 14.96
C PRO A 225 -0.64 6.67 15.17
N LEU A 226 -1.03 5.72 14.33
CA LEU A 226 -0.64 4.29 14.31
C LEU A 226 0.85 4.01 14.02
N LEU A 227 1.71 5.02 14.19
CA LEU A 227 3.15 4.91 14.02
C LEU A 227 3.79 3.88 14.98
N TYR A 228 3.14 3.62 16.13
CA TYR A 228 3.68 2.81 17.23
C TYR A 228 3.67 1.29 17.01
N GLN A 229 2.93 0.77 16.03
CA GLN A 229 2.82 -0.68 15.79
C GLN A 229 3.68 -1.19 14.65
N ILE A 230 4.37 -0.30 13.92
CA ILE A 230 5.42 -0.73 13.00
C ILE A 230 6.59 -1.15 13.88
N CYS A 231 7.05 -2.41 13.78
CA CYS A 231 8.28 -2.86 14.40
C CYS A 231 9.47 -2.11 13.78
N VAL A 232 9.67 -0.87 14.19
CA VAL A 232 10.87 -0.12 13.91
C VAL A 232 11.92 -0.65 14.88
N ASP A 233 13.10 -0.97 14.35
CA ASP A 233 14.26 -1.33 15.17
C ASP A 233 14.39 -0.29 16.32
N PRO A 234 14.70 -0.68 17.58
CA PRO A 234 14.72 0.23 18.72
C PRO A 234 15.58 1.49 18.50
N SER A 235 16.56 1.42 17.59
CA SER A 235 17.35 2.59 17.16
C SER A 235 16.58 3.65 16.36
N TYR A 236 15.31 3.42 16.03
CA TYR A 236 14.41 4.32 15.29
C TYR A 236 13.21 4.79 16.12
N CYS A 237 13.06 4.35 17.36
CA CYS A 237 12.03 4.84 18.26
C CYS A 237 12.47 6.18 18.86
N ASN A 238 11.80 7.28 18.49
CA ASN A 238 11.99 8.56 19.15
C ASN A 238 11.17 8.59 20.46
N PRO A 239 11.80 8.77 21.64
CA PRO A 239 11.12 8.74 22.94
C PRO A 239 10.00 9.78 23.10
N SER A 240 10.01 10.88 22.32
CA SER A 240 9.00 11.94 22.40
C SER A 240 7.60 11.51 21.95
N TYR A 241 7.48 10.33 21.34
CA TYR A 241 6.23 9.76 20.88
C TYR A 241 5.75 8.62 21.82
N CYS A 242 6.61 8.07 22.69
CA CYS A 242 6.19 7.06 23.65
C CYS A 242 5.33 7.67 24.76
N ASN A 243 4.02 7.48 24.72
CA ASN A 243 3.12 7.84 25.83
C ASN A 243 3.40 6.89 27.02
N PRO A 244 3.84 7.37 28.20
CA PRO A 244 4.19 6.51 29.34
C PRO A 244 3.02 5.75 29.94
N SER A 245 1.78 6.10 29.56
CA SER A 245 0.56 5.59 30.18
C SER A 245 0.06 4.25 29.62
N TYR A 246 0.62 3.73 28.53
CA TYR A 246 0.19 2.47 27.90
C TYR A 246 1.38 1.59 27.54
N VAL A 247 1.93 0.90 28.54
CA VAL A 247 2.78 -0.27 28.33
C VAL A 247 1.85 -1.44 28.01
N TYR A 248 1.61 -1.70 26.72
CA TYR A 248 1.11 -3.02 26.34
C TYR A 248 2.27 -4.01 26.48
N PRO A 249 2.08 -5.15 27.17
CA PRO A 249 3.10 -6.18 27.25
C PRO A 249 3.39 -6.67 25.84
N CYS A 250 4.65 -6.52 25.43
CA CYS A 250 5.16 -7.11 24.20
C CYS A 250 5.28 -8.62 24.43
N ASP A 251 4.16 -9.34 24.35
CA ASP A 251 4.13 -10.79 24.42
C ASP A 251 4.55 -11.38 23.07
N TYR A 252 5.84 -11.27 22.75
CA TYR A 252 6.49 -12.22 21.84
C TYR A 252 7.85 -12.63 22.42
N PRO A 253 8.04 -13.93 22.73
CA PRO A 253 9.34 -14.44 23.13
C PRO A 253 10.27 -14.41 21.90
N PHE A 254 11.57 -14.48 22.14
CA PHE A 254 12.68 -14.46 21.17
C PHE A 254 13.29 -13.08 20.92
N CYS A 255 13.96 -12.58 21.97
CA CYS A 255 15.23 -11.88 21.84
C CYS A 255 16.27 -12.59 22.72
N TYR A 256 17.15 -13.36 22.08
CA TYR A 256 18.50 -13.66 22.56
C TYR A 256 19.44 -13.47 21.36
#